data_AF-A0A814M556-F1
#
_entry.id   AF-A0A814M556-F1
#
_cell.length_a   1.000
_cell.length_b   1.000
_cell.length_c   1.000
_cell.angle_alpha   90.00
_cell.angle_beta   90.00
_cell.angle_gamma   90.00
#
_symmetry.space_group_name_H-M   'P 1'
#
loop_
_entity.id
_entity.type
_entity.pdbx_description
1 polymer ?
#
loop_
_entity_poly.entity_id
_entity_poly.type
_entity_poly.pdbx_seq_one_letter_code
_entity_poly.pdbx_strand_id
1 'polypeptide(L)'
;MNSNPVIESYGFKKTRCNTFILQKKEEKICFCGLPLDRHHPDTIKDLGYSTIWNYQKHTLDDEITDAYGELTFNDSEFPTSKYLRIDFRTNIELISEYLFKEWKLTKPKLLISVTGGAKNFKMKKYIKHEFKKAVIEAALSTNSWFVTGGTEEGIMKIIGEAYRDLTLRVDKREKLVLLGIANWTTIRNNHLLINKNPCNVINYKRDDEEFKNHQDYKYIIKDKGAYLDSNHTHFLLVDTAQLNSYGGEIEFSSKLLDCICDRDSDDINEIPIVLLVVGGGLNTLKVVQESCLNGTPCLFIEIEGSDGVSNILAYAFRIIEEKILKFGFDTESENLLDETLKRDIINKCKNSIGKKNLKINEIVEAISKIFNETNFNLLNAFAINSNKQNNKIDEAILQAILKAQNSNKKFDSLDEGKNLLESQLKLALNWNCIETATKYILESNLIDVSQLNEAMYMAINQDRPEFVQKFLHYGLKLNKYLTYRILLKLYNDILKNSTFYNLLIRNKYGKYFSIFNRKKSREIYIRFKDVGLVLKELTDNFYNNEYLKIPYNCLSTKETNRILYQTDEYGQKKEDIEKTLLFF
;
A
#
# COMPACT_ATOMS: atom_id res chain seq x y z
N MET A 1 16.20 31.03 -16.23
CA MET A 1 15.43 29.78 -16.38
C MET A 1 16.42 28.66 -16.28
N ASN A 2 16.65 28.14 -15.06
CA ASN A 2 17.51 26.98 -14.82
C ASN A 2 16.58 25.86 -14.36
N SER A 3 15.91 25.22 -15.30
CA SER A 3 15.06 24.07 -15.06
C SER A 3 15.94 22.83 -14.87
N ASN A 4 15.51 21.92 -13.99
CA ASN A 4 16.20 20.65 -13.78
C ASN A 4 16.05 19.77 -15.04
N PRO A 5 17.15 19.31 -15.67
CA PRO A 5 17.09 18.55 -16.92
C PRO A 5 16.31 17.24 -16.79
N VAL A 6 16.23 16.67 -15.58
CA VAL A 6 15.43 15.47 -15.31
C VAL A 6 13.94 15.80 -15.41
N ILE A 7 13.49 16.90 -14.81
CA ILE A 7 12.07 17.30 -14.86
C ILE A 7 11.66 17.64 -16.29
N GLU A 8 12.55 18.26 -17.06
CA GLU A 8 12.34 18.54 -18.48
C GLU A 8 12.27 17.26 -19.32
N SER A 9 13.11 16.25 -19.05
CA SER A 9 13.10 15.00 -19.81
C SER A 9 11.81 14.21 -19.63
N TYR A 10 11.23 14.26 -18.43
CA TYR A 10 9.90 13.67 -18.17
C TYR A 10 8.75 14.55 -18.66
N GLY A 11 9.00 15.83 -18.99
CA GLY A 11 8.00 16.75 -19.49
C GLY A 11 6.88 17.04 -18.49
N PHE A 12 7.14 16.96 -17.18
CA PHE A 12 6.12 17.21 -16.16
C PHE A 12 5.68 18.67 -16.16
N LYS A 13 4.37 18.88 -16.17
CA LYS A 13 3.75 20.19 -16.31
C LYS A 13 2.91 20.56 -15.11
N LYS A 14 2.57 21.84 -15.02
CA LYS A 14 1.61 22.39 -14.04
C LYS A 14 0.35 22.86 -14.73
N THR A 15 -0.74 22.89 -13.98
CA THR A 15 -2.06 23.30 -14.49
C THR A 15 -2.31 24.77 -14.24
N ARG A 16 -2.89 25.47 -15.21
CA ARG A 16 -3.44 26.82 -15.01
C ARG A 16 -4.85 26.96 -15.58
N CYS A 17 -5.63 27.84 -14.99
CA CYS A 17 -6.95 28.20 -15.52
C CYS A 17 -6.78 28.95 -16.85
N ASN A 18 -7.45 28.47 -17.89
CA ASN A 18 -7.39 29.06 -19.22
C ASN A 18 -8.65 29.85 -19.60
N THR A 19 -9.80 29.51 -19.03
CA THR A 19 -11.07 30.20 -19.33
C THR A 19 -11.61 30.85 -18.07
N PHE A 20 -11.76 32.17 -18.10
CA PHE A 20 -12.42 32.91 -17.03
C PHE A 20 -13.93 32.72 -17.16
N ILE A 21 -14.53 31.96 -16.24
CA ILE A 21 -15.99 31.73 -16.14
C ILE A 21 -16.47 32.30 -14.82
N LEU A 22 -17.45 33.21 -14.86
CA LEU A 22 -17.91 33.94 -13.67
C LEU A 22 -18.67 33.01 -12.69
N GLN A 23 -18.20 32.87 -11.45
CA GLN A 23 -18.84 32.01 -10.43
C GLN A 23 -20.07 32.66 -9.79
N LYS A 24 -19.97 33.96 -9.45
CA LYS A 24 -21.05 34.77 -8.87
C LYS A 24 -20.96 36.21 -9.40
N LYS A 25 -22.11 36.80 -9.77
CA LYS A 25 -22.20 38.14 -10.37
C LYS A 25 -21.60 39.26 -9.53
N GLU A 26 -21.63 39.13 -8.20
CA GLU A 26 -21.24 40.19 -7.26
C GLU A 26 -19.73 40.25 -6.97
N GLU A 27 -18.99 39.15 -7.15
CA GLU A 27 -17.60 39.05 -6.67
C GLU A 27 -16.53 39.18 -7.77
N LYS A 28 -16.89 39.18 -9.06
CA LYS A 28 -15.94 39.15 -10.20
C LYS A 28 -14.88 38.04 -10.08
N ILE A 29 -15.24 36.92 -9.47
CA ILE A 29 -14.36 35.75 -9.26
C ILE A 29 -14.68 34.69 -10.32
N CYS A 30 -13.62 34.10 -10.89
CA CYS A 30 -13.72 32.95 -11.77
C CYS A 30 -14.15 31.70 -10.98
N PHE A 31 -14.73 30.71 -11.65
CA PHE A 31 -15.04 29.41 -11.05
C PHE A 31 -13.80 28.71 -10.47
N CYS A 32 -12.60 28.96 -11.02
CA CYS A 32 -11.36 28.47 -10.44
C CYS A 32 -11.01 29.12 -9.09
N GLY A 33 -11.74 30.14 -8.65
CA GLY A 33 -11.56 30.85 -7.38
C GLY A 33 -10.68 32.10 -7.47
N LEU A 34 -10.00 32.34 -8.59
CA LEU A 34 -9.16 33.53 -8.79
C LEU A 34 -9.93 34.68 -9.47
N PRO A 35 -9.59 35.95 -9.18
CA PRO A 35 -10.11 37.09 -9.93
C PRO A 35 -9.45 37.22 -11.32
N LEU A 36 -10.03 38.02 -12.21
CA LEU A 36 -9.57 38.12 -13.61
C LEU A 36 -8.13 38.64 -13.74
N ASP A 37 -7.70 39.54 -12.88
CA ASP A 37 -6.34 40.13 -12.85
C ASP A 37 -5.25 39.13 -12.44
N ARG A 38 -5.63 37.98 -11.88
CA ARG A 38 -4.73 36.89 -11.48
C ARG A 38 -4.65 35.76 -12.51
N HIS A 39 -5.36 35.89 -13.61
CA HIS A 39 -5.28 34.94 -14.71
C HIS A 39 -4.12 35.31 -15.66
N HIS A 40 -3.65 34.33 -16.43
CA HIS A 40 -2.66 34.57 -17.48
C HIS A 40 -3.23 35.58 -18.51
N PRO A 41 -2.41 36.45 -19.13
CA PRO A 41 -2.88 37.41 -20.13
C PRO A 41 -3.68 36.77 -21.27
N ASP A 42 -3.30 35.56 -21.66
CA ASP A 42 -3.94 34.79 -22.74
C ASP A 42 -5.22 34.05 -22.32
N THR A 43 -5.69 34.23 -21.09
CA THR A 43 -6.92 33.60 -20.62
C THR A 43 -8.13 34.08 -21.42
N ILE A 44 -8.88 33.12 -21.95
CA ILE A 44 -10.12 33.34 -22.69
C ILE A 44 -11.19 33.88 -21.72
N LYS A 45 -11.78 35.02 -22.07
CA LYS A 45 -12.83 35.66 -21.29
C LYS A 45 -14.20 35.19 -21.78
N ASP A 46 -14.71 34.10 -21.22
CA ASP A 46 -16.07 33.65 -21.50
C ASP A 46 -17.03 34.23 -20.46
N LEU A 47 -17.64 35.37 -20.80
CA LEU A 47 -18.64 36.05 -19.98
C LEU A 47 -20.05 35.42 -20.11
N GLY A 48 -20.17 34.30 -20.85
CA GLY A 48 -21.42 33.58 -21.07
C GLY A 48 -21.98 32.96 -19.80
N TYR A 49 -23.23 33.27 -19.46
CA TYR A 49 -23.89 32.82 -18.24
C TYR A 49 -24.34 31.34 -18.25
N SER A 50 -24.13 30.60 -19.33
CA SER A 50 -24.65 29.24 -19.53
C SER A 50 -23.60 28.13 -19.51
N THR A 51 -22.32 28.44 -19.30
CA THR A 51 -21.23 27.45 -19.33
C THR A 51 -20.94 26.87 -17.95
N ILE A 52 -21.10 25.55 -17.81
CA ILE A 52 -20.71 24.81 -16.60
C ILE A 52 -19.18 24.63 -16.64
N TRP A 53 -18.47 25.15 -15.63
CA TRP A 53 -17.02 25.01 -15.57
C TRP A 53 -16.61 23.54 -15.37
N ASN A 54 -15.77 23.05 -16.28
CA ASN A 54 -15.14 21.74 -16.24
C ASN A 54 -13.60 21.90 -16.30
N TYR A 55 -12.89 21.26 -15.37
CA TYR A 55 -11.43 21.34 -15.25
C TYR A 55 -10.69 20.75 -16.47
N GLN A 56 -11.25 19.75 -17.14
CA GLN A 56 -10.67 19.18 -18.37
C GLN A 56 -10.73 20.15 -19.56
N LYS A 57 -11.78 21.00 -19.63
CA LYS A 57 -12.01 21.92 -20.76
C LYS A 57 -11.43 23.32 -20.54
N HIS A 58 -11.43 23.80 -19.30
CA HIS A 58 -11.13 25.20 -18.98
C HIS A 58 -9.75 25.39 -18.31
N THR A 59 -8.91 24.37 -18.32
CA THR A 59 -7.53 24.45 -17.83
C THR A 59 -6.53 23.99 -18.90
N LEU A 60 -5.32 24.53 -18.86
CA LEU A 60 -4.19 24.16 -19.72
C LEU A 60 -3.02 23.67 -18.88
N ASP A 61 -2.24 22.77 -19.49
CA ASP A 61 -0.95 22.25 -19.04
C ASP A 61 0.15 22.70 -20.03
N ASP A 62 0.35 23.99 -20.20
CA ASP A 62 1.30 24.52 -21.19
C ASP A 62 2.65 24.94 -20.61
N GLU A 63 2.79 24.93 -19.29
CA GLU A 63 4.02 25.29 -18.58
C GLU A 63 4.65 24.08 -17.87
N ILE A 64 5.98 23.95 -17.97
CA ILE A 64 6.76 22.97 -17.18
C ILE A 64 6.57 23.27 -15.69
N THR A 65 6.53 22.22 -14.88
CA THR A 65 6.36 22.36 -13.43
C THR A 65 7.54 23.10 -12.80
N ASP A 66 7.23 24.04 -11.92
CA ASP A 66 8.18 24.89 -11.20
C ASP A 66 8.28 24.51 -9.72
N ALA A 67 7.57 23.47 -9.26
CA ALA A 67 7.53 23.06 -7.87
C ALA A 67 7.92 21.58 -7.74
N TYR A 68 9.20 21.35 -7.43
CA TYR A 68 9.78 20.02 -7.27
C TYR A 68 11.06 20.08 -6.43
N GLY A 69 11.47 18.93 -5.90
CA GLY A 69 12.76 18.74 -5.24
C GLY A 69 12.60 18.16 -3.84
N GLU A 70 13.38 18.68 -2.91
CA GLU A 70 13.36 18.25 -1.51
C GLU A 70 12.88 19.37 -0.61
N LEU A 71 12.17 18.97 0.45
CA LEU A 71 11.60 19.87 1.43
C LEU A 71 12.05 19.53 2.85
N THR A 72 12.29 20.57 3.64
CA THR A 72 12.50 20.52 5.08
C THR A 72 11.35 21.23 5.78
N PHE A 73 11.05 20.79 6.99
CA PHE A 73 10.08 21.43 7.86
C PHE A 73 10.80 21.94 9.10
N ASN A 74 10.51 23.18 9.51
CA ASN A 74 11.10 23.77 10.72
C ASN A 74 10.88 22.93 11.98
N ASP A 75 9.74 22.24 12.06
CA ASP A 75 9.31 21.48 13.24
C ASP A 75 9.73 20.00 13.18
N SER A 76 10.54 19.60 12.19
CA SER A 76 10.93 18.22 11.95
C SER A 76 12.40 17.99 12.25
N GLU A 77 12.68 17.10 13.21
CA GLU A 77 14.02 16.57 13.46
C GLU A 77 14.46 15.54 12.41
N PHE A 78 13.55 15.18 11.49
CA PHE A 78 13.75 14.14 10.47
C PHE A 78 14.26 14.73 9.15
N PRO A 79 14.98 13.93 8.33
CA PRO A 79 15.57 14.38 7.06
C PRO A 79 14.52 14.85 6.04
N THR A 80 15.01 15.35 4.90
CA THR A 80 14.19 15.89 3.82
C THR A 80 13.13 14.92 3.30
N SER A 81 11.98 15.46 2.88
CA SER A 81 10.97 14.74 2.09
C SER A 81 11.09 15.14 0.62
N LYS A 82 10.79 14.25 -0.32
CA LYS A 82 10.77 14.60 -1.74
C LYS A 82 9.37 15.05 -2.15
N TYR A 83 9.28 15.98 -3.09
CA TYR A 83 7.98 16.39 -3.64
C TYR A 83 8.05 16.73 -5.12
N LEU A 84 6.89 16.64 -5.78
CA LEU A 84 6.69 17.00 -7.17
C LEU A 84 5.25 17.49 -7.39
N ARG A 85 5.09 18.67 -8.00
CA ARG A 85 3.80 19.19 -8.50
C ARG A 85 3.57 18.72 -9.92
N ILE A 86 2.36 18.22 -10.21
CA ILE A 86 2.03 17.55 -11.47
C ILE A 86 0.62 17.92 -11.92
N ASP A 87 0.40 18.15 -13.21
CA ASP A 87 -0.94 18.24 -13.81
C ASP A 87 -1.70 16.91 -13.71
N PHE A 88 -2.96 16.96 -13.33
CA PHE A 88 -3.81 15.77 -13.16
C PHE A 88 -3.96 14.88 -14.42
N ARG A 89 -3.66 15.38 -15.63
CA ARG A 89 -3.70 14.63 -16.91
C ARG A 89 -2.37 13.98 -17.26
N THR A 90 -1.33 14.20 -16.46
CA THR A 90 -0.01 13.62 -16.71
C THR A 90 -0.12 12.11 -16.82
N ASN A 91 0.56 11.55 -17.82
CA ASN A 91 0.62 10.11 -18.05
C ASN A 91 1.14 9.40 -16.79
N ILE A 92 0.40 8.38 -16.35
CA ILE A 92 0.63 7.67 -15.08
C ILE A 92 1.89 6.80 -15.15
N GLU A 93 2.19 6.20 -16.30
CA GLU A 93 3.38 5.37 -16.50
C GLU A 93 4.67 6.19 -16.32
N LEU A 94 4.71 7.44 -16.81
CA LEU A 94 5.84 8.35 -16.60
C LEU A 94 6.06 8.69 -15.12
N ILE A 95 4.97 8.83 -14.37
CA ILE A 95 5.04 9.10 -12.93
C ILE A 95 5.57 7.87 -12.20
N SER A 96 5.03 6.69 -12.51
CA SER A 96 5.50 5.41 -11.97
C SER A 96 7.00 5.21 -12.25
N GLU A 97 7.44 5.47 -13.48
CA GLU A 97 8.84 5.43 -13.87
C GLU A 97 9.70 6.38 -13.03
N TYR A 98 9.25 7.62 -12.84
CA TYR A 98 9.95 8.61 -12.02
C TYR A 98 10.07 8.18 -10.54
N LEU A 99 9.01 7.60 -9.97
CA LEU A 99 9.03 7.06 -8.59
C LEU A 99 10.10 5.98 -8.42
N PHE A 100 10.23 5.05 -9.38
CA PHE A 100 11.17 3.94 -9.28
C PHE A 100 12.59 4.28 -9.74
N LYS A 101 12.76 5.07 -10.80
CA LYS A 101 14.09 5.42 -11.36
C LYS A 101 14.73 6.61 -10.65
N GLU A 102 14.03 7.73 -10.56
CA GLU A 102 14.59 8.98 -10.04
C GLU A 102 14.50 9.06 -8.52
N TRP A 103 13.35 8.70 -7.96
CA TRP A 103 13.21 8.65 -6.49
C TRP A 103 13.83 7.41 -5.87
N LYS A 104 14.19 6.41 -6.69
CA LYS A 104 14.84 5.15 -6.30
C LYS A 104 14.01 4.37 -5.27
N LEU A 105 12.69 4.44 -5.39
CA LEU A 105 11.80 3.67 -4.54
C LEU A 105 11.86 2.19 -4.92
N THR A 106 11.66 1.31 -3.94
CA THR A 106 11.59 -0.14 -4.17
C THR A 106 10.14 -0.57 -4.28
N LYS A 107 9.81 -1.48 -5.23
CA LYS A 107 8.46 -2.05 -5.38
C LYS A 107 7.94 -2.59 -4.03
N PRO A 108 6.79 -2.13 -3.52
CA PRO A 108 6.23 -2.62 -2.26
C PRO A 108 5.79 -4.08 -2.36
N LYS A 109 5.69 -4.77 -1.22
CA LYS A 109 5.00 -6.08 -1.17
C LYS A 109 3.49 -5.97 -0.92
N LEU A 110 3.04 -4.81 -0.47
CA LEU A 110 1.63 -4.47 -0.26
C LEU A 110 1.50 -2.94 -0.30
N LEU A 111 0.42 -2.46 -0.91
CA LEU A 111 0.05 -1.06 -0.89
C LEU A 111 -1.17 -0.84 0.00
N ILE A 112 -1.04 0.03 1.01
CA ILE A 112 -2.13 0.40 1.91
C ILE A 112 -2.50 1.86 1.66
N SER A 113 -3.62 2.07 0.97
CA SER A 113 -4.20 3.40 0.79
C SER A 113 -5.08 3.74 1.99
N VAL A 114 -4.94 4.92 2.57
CA VAL A 114 -5.70 5.36 3.73
C VAL A 114 -6.44 6.65 3.40
N THR A 115 -7.77 6.60 3.48
CA THR A 115 -8.65 7.76 3.31
C THR A 115 -9.54 7.93 4.54
N GLY A 116 -9.95 9.17 4.83
CA GLY A 116 -10.75 9.40 6.01
C GLY A 116 -11.07 10.85 6.32
N GLY A 117 -11.53 11.06 7.56
CA GLY A 117 -11.91 12.39 8.05
C GLY A 117 -10.69 13.29 8.14
N ALA A 118 -10.67 14.39 7.38
CA ALA A 118 -9.64 15.42 7.46
C ALA A 118 -9.84 16.34 8.68
N LYS A 119 -11.02 16.99 8.79
CA LYS A 119 -11.25 18.04 9.80
C LYS A 119 -11.93 17.54 11.06
N ASN A 120 -11.42 17.98 12.22
CA ASN A 120 -11.99 17.72 13.55
C ASN A 120 -12.18 16.24 13.89
N PHE A 121 -11.42 15.34 13.27
CA PHE A 121 -11.47 13.92 13.57
C PHE A 121 -10.96 13.68 15.00
N LYS A 122 -11.88 13.27 15.88
CA LYS A 122 -11.57 12.93 17.27
C LYS A 122 -11.61 11.42 17.42
N MET A 123 -10.50 10.87 17.91
CA MET A 123 -10.36 9.45 18.23
C MET A 123 -9.94 9.32 19.69
N LYS A 124 -10.56 8.41 20.44
CA LYS A 124 -10.17 8.13 21.83
C LYS A 124 -8.69 7.71 21.88
N LYS A 125 -7.95 8.12 22.92
CA LYS A 125 -6.49 7.88 23.04
C LYS A 125 -6.09 6.42 22.85
N TYR A 126 -6.83 5.49 23.46
CA TYR A 126 -6.57 4.05 23.34
C TYR A 126 -6.76 3.54 21.90
N ILE A 127 -7.83 3.94 21.21
CA ILE A 127 -8.07 3.56 19.80
C ILE A 127 -6.96 4.12 18.91
N LYS A 128 -6.52 5.37 19.16
CA LYS A 128 -5.38 5.98 18.46
C LYS A 128 -4.10 5.20 18.66
N HIS A 129 -3.85 4.73 19.88
CA HIS A 129 -2.69 3.90 20.19
C HIS A 129 -2.71 2.58 19.42
N GLU A 130 -3.81 1.82 19.51
CA GLU A 130 -3.93 0.52 18.81
C GLU A 130 -3.84 0.68 17.28
N PHE A 131 -4.47 1.72 16.73
CA PHE A 131 -4.41 2.01 15.30
C PHE A 131 -2.97 2.32 14.85
N LYS A 132 -2.24 3.18 15.58
CA LYS A 132 -0.83 3.45 15.28
C LYS A 132 0.04 2.20 15.38
N LYS A 133 -0.17 1.39 16.41
CA LYS A 133 0.57 0.14 16.60
C LYS A 133 0.38 -0.78 15.39
N ALA A 134 -0.86 -0.96 14.92
CA ALA A 134 -1.13 -1.76 13.72
C ALA A 134 -0.45 -1.20 12.46
N VAL A 135 -0.44 0.12 12.27
CA VAL A 135 0.25 0.76 11.13
C VAL A 135 1.75 0.49 11.17
N ILE A 136 2.37 0.60 12.36
CA ILE A 136 3.80 0.33 12.58
C ILE A 136 4.13 -1.14 12.28
N GLU A 137 3.34 -2.08 12.81
CA GLU A 137 3.51 -3.52 12.58
C GLU A 137 3.35 -3.88 11.10
N ALA A 138 2.34 -3.32 10.42
CA ALA A 138 2.12 -3.53 8.99
C ALA A 138 3.31 -3.00 8.16
N ALA A 139 3.79 -1.80 8.44
CA ALA A 139 4.93 -1.22 7.73
C ALA A 139 6.23 -2.04 7.91
N LEU A 140 6.52 -2.49 9.14
CA LEU A 140 7.74 -3.25 9.47
C LEU A 140 7.73 -4.68 8.88
N SER A 141 6.62 -5.38 8.99
CA SER A 141 6.52 -6.80 8.62
C SER A 141 6.61 -7.03 7.11
N THR A 142 6.16 -6.07 6.31
CA THR A 142 5.91 -6.30 4.88
C THR A 142 6.61 -5.36 3.93
N ASN A 143 7.33 -4.35 4.44
CA ASN A 143 7.86 -3.29 3.58
C ASN A 143 6.73 -2.67 2.71
N SER A 144 5.57 -2.46 3.34
CA SER A 144 4.39 -1.87 2.69
C SER A 144 4.60 -0.40 2.40
N TRP A 145 4.00 0.08 1.31
CA TRP A 145 3.80 1.51 1.11
C TRP A 145 2.50 1.94 1.78
N PHE A 146 2.54 3.06 2.49
CA PHE A 146 1.33 3.74 2.92
C PHE A 146 1.09 4.96 2.04
N VAL A 147 -0.13 5.10 1.54
CA VAL A 147 -0.53 6.23 0.72
C VAL A 147 -1.67 6.97 1.41
N THR A 148 -1.55 8.29 1.57
CA THR A 148 -2.58 9.12 2.22
C THR A 148 -2.75 10.45 1.48
N GLY A 149 -3.65 11.31 1.96
CA GLY A 149 -3.81 12.68 1.47
C GLY A 149 -2.63 13.64 1.79
N GLY A 150 -1.64 13.22 2.58
CA GLY A 150 -0.41 14.00 2.83
C GLY A 150 -0.55 15.23 3.75
N THR A 151 -1.75 15.53 4.24
CA THR A 151 -1.99 16.74 5.06
C THR A 151 -1.85 16.46 6.56
N GLU A 152 -1.51 17.49 7.34
CA GLU A 152 -1.36 17.42 8.81
C GLU A 152 -2.72 17.48 9.54
N GLU A 153 -3.76 16.90 8.94
CA GLU A 153 -5.11 16.89 9.49
C GLU A 153 -5.66 15.46 9.57
N GLY A 154 -6.51 15.22 10.56
CA GLY A 154 -7.33 14.02 10.61
C GLY A 154 -6.56 12.71 10.71
N ILE A 155 -7.01 11.69 9.95
CA ILE A 155 -6.35 10.37 9.94
C ILE A 155 -4.94 10.43 9.34
N MET A 156 -4.67 11.34 8.39
CA MET A 156 -3.36 11.51 7.77
C MET A 156 -2.30 11.92 8.80
N LYS A 157 -2.65 12.84 9.72
CA LYS A 157 -1.79 13.20 10.86
C LYS A 157 -1.50 12.00 11.77
N ILE A 158 -2.49 11.15 12.04
CA ILE A 158 -2.30 9.98 12.93
C ILE A 158 -1.32 8.98 12.29
N ILE A 159 -1.44 8.75 10.98
CA ILE A 159 -0.49 7.92 10.21
C ILE A 159 0.90 8.56 10.22
N GLY A 160 1.00 9.87 9.99
CA GLY A 160 2.26 10.61 10.06
C GLY A 160 2.94 10.44 11.43
N GLU A 161 2.21 10.64 12.52
CA GLU A 161 2.74 10.40 13.86
C GLU A 161 3.15 8.92 14.09
N ALA A 162 2.48 7.94 13.48
CA ALA A 162 2.91 6.53 13.56
C ALA A 162 4.24 6.31 12.86
N TYR A 163 4.44 6.94 11.69
CA TYR A 163 5.70 6.89 10.92
C TYR A 163 6.85 7.61 11.62
N ARG A 164 6.53 8.67 12.37
CA ARG A 164 7.49 9.31 13.26
C ARG A 164 8.00 8.34 14.32
N ASP A 165 7.08 7.66 15.00
CA ASP A 165 7.39 6.69 16.05
C ASP A 165 8.13 5.46 15.47
N LEU A 166 7.82 5.09 14.22
CA LEU A 166 8.49 4.04 13.44
C LEU A 166 9.93 4.39 13.06
N THR A 167 10.19 5.65 12.69
CA THR A 167 11.52 6.09 12.23
C THR A 167 12.58 5.90 13.32
N LEU A 168 12.20 5.98 14.60
CA LEU A 168 13.07 5.69 15.75
C LEU A 168 13.49 4.21 15.85
N ARG A 169 12.81 3.30 15.15
CA ARG A 169 13.03 1.84 15.22
C ARG A 169 13.77 1.29 14.00
N VAL A 170 13.99 2.09 12.96
CA VAL A 170 14.53 1.62 11.68
C VAL A 170 15.86 2.30 11.38
N ASP A 171 16.87 1.50 11.04
CA ASP A 171 18.24 1.99 10.76
C ASP A 171 18.32 3.00 9.60
N LYS A 172 17.41 2.91 8.62
CA LYS A 172 17.37 3.77 7.43
C LYS A 172 15.95 4.18 7.07
N ARG A 173 15.65 5.48 7.17
CA ARG A 173 14.35 6.06 6.77
C ARG A 173 14.02 5.86 5.30
N GLU A 174 15.03 5.76 4.43
CA GLU A 174 14.86 5.52 2.98
C GLU A 174 14.11 4.21 2.66
N LYS A 175 14.04 3.27 3.62
CA LYS A 175 13.24 2.04 3.49
C LYS A 175 11.75 2.28 3.72
N LEU A 176 11.37 3.41 4.31
CA LEU A 176 10.00 3.74 4.66
C LEU A 176 9.38 4.62 3.58
N VAL A 177 8.25 4.17 3.04
CA VAL A 177 7.50 4.94 2.03
C VAL A 177 6.13 5.29 2.58
N LEU A 178 6.01 6.55 3.00
CA LEU A 178 4.74 7.20 3.31
C LEU A 178 4.53 8.31 2.28
N LEU A 179 3.68 8.01 1.29
CA LEU A 179 3.41 8.86 0.13
C LEU A 179 2.14 9.69 0.38
N GLY A 180 2.26 11.02 0.32
CA GLY A 180 1.13 11.94 0.35
C GLY A 180 0.72 12.35 -1.07
N ILE A 181 -0.49 12.00 -1.50
CA ILE A 181 -1.08 12.49 -2.74
C ILE A 181 -2.11 13.56 -2.38
N ALA A 182 -1.81 14.82 -2.66
CA ALA A 182 -2.62 15.95 -2.24
C ALA A 182 -2.95 16.86 -3.42
N ASN A 183 -4.10 17.53 -3.38
CA ASN A 183 -4.39 18.59 -4.35
C ASN A 183 -3.56 19.85 -4.02
N TRP A 184 -2.71 20.27 -4.95
CA TRP A 184 -1.86 21.46 -4.88
C TRP A 184 -2.59 22.71 -4.40
N THR A 185 -3.82 22.93 -4.87
CA THR A 185 -4.58 24.16 -4.58
C THR A 185 -5.19 24.17 -3.18
N THR A 186 -5.21 23.02 -2.50
CA THR A 186 -5.70 22.86 -1.13
C THR A 186 -4.60 22.96 -0.08
N ILE A 187 -3.33 22.98 -0.51
CA ILE A 187 -2.17 23.08 0.37
C ILE A 187 -1.91 24.53 0.75
N ARG A 188 -1.86 24.81 2.06
CA ARG A 188 -1.45 26.12 2.57
C ARG A 188 0.01 26.37 2.26
N ASN A 189 0.38 27.64 2.06
CA ASN A 189 1.77 28.03 1.77
C ASN A 189 2.38 27.30 0.57
N ASN A 190 1.57 26.82 -0.38
CA ASN A 190 2.06 26.17 -1.60
C ASN A 190 2.96 27.09 -2.44
N HIS A 191 2.79 28.41 -2.36
CA HIS A 191 3.69 29.40 -2.98
C HIS A 191 5.15 29.30 -2.51
N LEU A 192 5.42 28.78 -1.30
CA LEU A 192 6.78 28.51 -0.81
C LEU A 192 7.43 27.30 -1.49
N LEU A 193 6.62 26.41 -2.06
CA LEU A 193 7.07 25.19 -2.74
C LEU A 193 7.50 25.44 -4.19
N ILE A 194 7.33 26.66 -4.70
CA ILE A 194 7.80 27.05 -6.02
C ILE A 194 9.33 27.16 -5.98
N ASN A 195 9.98 26.25 -6.68
CA ASN A 195 11.42 26.13 -6.71
C ASN A 195 12.03 26.92 -7.87
N LYS A 196 12.54 28.12 -7.54
CA LYS A 196 13.28 28.94 -8.50
C LYS A 196 14.70 28.45 -8.76
N ASN A 197 15.25 27.58 -7.89
CA ASN A 197 16.62 27.07 -7.97
C ASN A 197 16.67 25.56 -7.66
N PRO A 198 16.79 24.68 -8.69
CA PRO A 198 16.59 23.23 -8.56
C PRO A 198 17.52 22.52 -7.56
N CYS A 199 18.65 23.12 -7.18
CA CYS A 199 19.61 22.55 -6.25
C CYS A 199 19.30 22.86 -4.77
N ASN A 200 18.31 23.70 -4.47
CA ASN A 200 18.00 24.10 -3.10
C ASN A 200 16.92 23.20 -2.49
N VAL A 201 17.20 22.76 -1.26
CA VAL A 201 16.19 22.21 -0.37
C VAL A 201 15.27 23.33 0.08
N ILE A 202 13.96 23.19 -0.14
CA ILE A 202 12.98 24.19 0.23
C ILE A 202 12.62 24.05 1.70
N ASN A 203 12.58 25.18 2.41
CA ASN A 203 12.07 25.22 3.76
C ASN A 203 10.59 25.58 3.75
N TYR A 204 9.73 24.59 4.03
CA TYR A 204 8.28 24.77 4.09
C TYR A 204 7.86 25.14 5.51
N LYS A 205 7.49 26.41 5.69
CA LYS A 205 7.07 26.96 6.97
C LYS A 205 5.56 26.92 7.13
N ARG A 206 5.11 26.64 8.36
CA ARG A 206 3.69 26.60 8.76
C ARG A 206 3.23 27.89 9.43
N ASP A 207 3.92 28.99 9.19
CA ASP A 207 3.57 30.28 9.75
C ASP A 207 2.34 30.85 9.03
N ASP A 208 1.29 31.15 9.80
CA ASP A 208 0.08 31.79 9.29
C ASP A 208 0.36 33.24 8.84
N GLU A 209 1.43 33.90 9.29
CA GLU A 209 1.80 35.27 8.86
C GLU A 209 2.25 35.32 7.40
N GLU A 210 3.13 34.42 6.97
CA GLU A 210 3.55 34.32 5.56
C GLU A 210 2.32 34.04 4.66
N PHE A 211 1.39 33.20 5.12
CA PHE A 211 0.15 32.94 4.40
C PHE A 211 -0.74 34.19 4.29
N LYS A 212 -0.92 34.93 5.39
CA LYS A 212 -1.72 36.17 5.43
C LYS A 212 -1.18 37.24 4.49
N ASN A 213 0.14 37.28 4.30
CA ASN A 213 0.81 38.21 3.40
C ASN A 213 0.78 37.75 1.93
N HIS A 214 0.26 36.56 1.63
CA HIS A 214 0.15 36.08 0.27
C HIS A 214 -0.80 36.93 -0.57
N GLN A 215 -0.42 37.21 -1.81
CA GLN A 215 -1.16 38.12 -2.69
C GLN A 215 -2.60 37.65 -2.98
N ASP A 216 -2.82 36.34 -3.01
CA ASP A 216 -4.13 35.72 -3.25
C ASP A 216 -4.85 35.31 -1.96
N TYR A 217 -4.32 35.68 -0.77
CA TYR A 217 -4.87 35.31 0.53
C TYR A 217 -6.38 35.52 0.59
N LYS A 218 -6.87 36.71 0.21
CA LYS A 218 -8.30 37.06 0.21
C LYS A 218 -9.21 36.05 -0.52
N TYR A 219 -8.70 35.39 -1.55
CA TYR A 219 -9.43 34.43 -2.37
C TYR A 219 -9.28 32.99 -1.86
N ILE A 220 -8.13 32.66 -1.28
CA ILE A 220 -7.83 31.33 -0.72
C ILE A 220 -8.49 31.12 0.66
N ILE A 221 -8.84 32.19 1.40
CA ILE A 221 -9.48 32.11 2.74
C ILE A 221 -10.90 31.51 2.71
N LYS A 222 -11.61 31.50 1.57
CA LYS A 222 -12.95 30.90 1.49
C LYS A 222 -12.84 29.37 1.56
N ASP A 223 -12.77 28.93 2.81
CA ASP A 223 -12.66 27.58 3.35
C ASP A 223 -11.37 26.80 2.99
N LYS A 224 -10.52 26.66 4.02
CA LYS A 224 -10.08 25.35 4.52
C LYS A 224 -8.89 24.63 3.85
N GLY A 225 -7.91 25.30 3.23
CA GLY A 225 -6.63 24.62 2.94
C GLY A 225 -5.94 24.02 4.18
N ALA A 226 -5.10 23.01 4.01
CA ALA A 226 -4.37 22.29 5.07
C ALA A 226 -2.84 22.36 4.86
N TYR A 227 -2.07 22.24 5.93
CA TYR A 227 -0.61 22.14 5.86
C TYR A 227 -0.18 20.71 5.48
N LEU A 228 0.97 20.57 4.82
CA LEU A 228 1.61 19.26 4.60
C LEU A 228 2.13 18.68 5.93
N ASP A 229 1.97 17.38 6.13
CA ASP A 229 2.44 16.68 7.33
C ASP A 229 3.94 16.38 7.26
N SER A 230 4.70 16.76 8.28
CA SER A 230 6.17 16.64 8.24
C SER A 230 6.71 15.22 8.28
N ASN A 231 5.89 14.23 8.63
CA ASN A 231 6.36 12.87 8.85
C ASN A 231 6.31 12.04 7.56
N HIS A 232 5.63 12.52 6.52
CA HIS A 232 5.59 11.89 5.20
C HIS A 232 6.96 11.94 4.52
N THR A 233 7.29 10.89 3.75
CA THR A 233 8.59 10.80 3.08
C THR A 233 8.55 11.36 1.66
N HIS A 234 7.39 11.28 1.00
CA HIS A 234 7.23 11.69 -0.39
C HIS A 234 5.88 12.39 -0.60
N PHE A 235 5.82 13.35 -1.53
CA PHE A 235 4.60 14.07 -1.89
C PHE A 235 4.40 14.19 -3.40
N LEU A 236 3.21 13.83 -3.87
CA LEU A 236 2.73 14.16 -5.20
C LEU A 236 1.62 15.19 -5.05
N LEU A 237 1.85 16.39 -5.59
CA LEU A 237 0.94 17.52 -5.50
C LEU A 237 0.21 17.67 -6.82
N VAL A 238 -0.98 17.08 -6.89
CA VAL A 238 -1.81 17.05 -8.09
C VAL A 238 -2.46 18.41 -8.29
N ASP A 239 -2.23 19.02 -9.43
CA ASP A 239 -2.76 20.32 -9.77
C ASP A 239 -3.97 20.16 -10.68
N THR A 240 -5.07 20.84 -10.34
CA THR A 240 -6.29 20.92 -11.15
C THR A 240 -6.68 22.36 -11.46
N ALA A 241 -5.84 23.33 -11.07
CA ALA A 241 -6.06 24.77 -11.12
C ALA A 241 -7.33 25.29 -10.41
N GLN A 242 -8.19 24.44 -9.87
CA GLN A 242 -9.38 24.85 -9.13
C GLN A 242 -9.04 25.08 -7.66
N LEU A 243 -9.12 26.32 -7.19
CA LEU A 243 -8.84 26.66 -5.79
C LEU A 243 -9.84 25.99 -4.84
N ASN A 244 -9.32 25.48 -3.72
CA ASN A 244 -10.10 24.89 -2.62
C ASN A 244 -11.08 23.79 -3.05
N SER A 245 -10.81 23.11 -4.17
CA SER A 245 -11.61 22.00 -4.66
C SER A 245 -10.96 20.67 -4.28
N TYR A 246 -11.58 19.98 -3.33
CA TYR A 246 -11.15 18.63 -2.97
C TYR A 246 -11.75 17.61 -3.92
N GLY A 247 -10.96 16.61 -4.29
CA GLY A 247 -11.40 15.47 -5.07
C GLY A 247 -10.85 15.41 -6.50
N GLY A 248 -10.12 16.46 -6.94
CA GLY A 248 -9.43 16.47 -8.23
C GLY A 248 -8.26 15.48 -8.28
N GLU A 249 -7.74 15.09 -7.12
CA GLU A 249 -6.67 14.11 -6.94
C GLU A 249 -7.17 12.66 -6.86
N ILE A 250 -8.49 12.42 -6.71
CA ILE A 250 -9.02 11.07 -6.42
C ILE A 250 -8.82 10.12 -7.61
N GLU A 251 -9.27 10.53 -8.79
CA GLU A 251 -9.15 9.72 -10.01
C GLU A 251 -7.67 9.49 -10.35
N PHE A 252 -6.85 10.54 -10.27
CA PHE A 252 -5.41 10.45 -10.46
C PHE A 252 -4.77 9.46 -9.48
N SER A 253 -5.09 9.55 -8.19
CA SER A 253 -4.57 8.65 -7.18
C SER A 253 -4.99 7.21 -7.49
N SER A 254 -6.25 6.97 -7.86
CA SER A 254 -6.71 5.61 -8.14
C SER A 254 -5.96 4.99 -9.31
N LYS A 255 -5.78 5.74 -10.41
CA LYS A 255 -5.02 5.29 -11.59
C LYS A 255 -3.54 5.06 -11.28
N LEU A 256 -2.91 5.96 -10.52
CA LEU A 256 -1.51 5.80 -10.12
C LEU A 256 -1.29 4.56 -9.27
N LEU A 257 -2.16 4.32 -8.29
CA LEU A 257 -2.04 3.17 -7.42
C LEU A 257 -2.26 1.86 -8.18
N ASP A 258 -3.19 1.85 -9.13
CA ASP A 258 -3.43 0.70 -10.01
C ASP A 258 -2.21 0.38 -10.88
N CYS A 259 -1.61 1.40 -11.51
CA CYS A 259 -0.37 1.28 -12.27
C CYS A 259 0.81 0.78 -11.43
N ILE A 260 0.97 1.26 -10.19
CA ILE A 260 2.02 0.78 -9.27
C ILE A 260 1.81 -0.71 -8.92
N CYS A 261 0.56 -1.14 -8.81
CA CYS A 261 0.23 -2.54 -8.50
C CYS A 261 0.44 -3.48 -9.69
N ASP A 262 0.60 -2.92 -10.90
CA ASP A 262 0.99 -3.63 -12.13
C ASP A 262 -0.05 -4.65 -12.61
N ARG A 263 -1.34 -4.35 -12.41
CA ARG A 263 -2.44 -5.30 -12.61
C ARG A 263 -2.70 -5.71 -14.05
N ASP A 264 -2.26 -4.88 -15.00
CA ASP A 264 -2.39 -5.14 -16.44
C ASP A 264 -1.20 -5.93 -17.00
N SER A 265 -0.19 -6.21 -16.18
CA SER A 265 0.92 -7.08 -16.58
C SER A 265 0.58 -8.54 -16.34
N ASP A 266 0.94 -9.43 -17.28
CA ASP A 266 0.89 -10.89 -17.07
C ASP A 266 1.93 -11.37 -16.02
N ASP A 267 2.52 -10.45 -15.25
CA ASP A 267 3.64 -10.71 -14.36
C ASP A 267 3.14 -11.31 -13.03
N ILE A 268 3.86 -12.33 -12.56
CA ILE A 268 3.48 -13.21 -11.42
C ILE A 268 3.53 -12.47 -10.07
N ASN A 269 3.92 -11.19 -10.07
CA ASN A 269 4.20 -10.38 -8.89
C ASN A 269 3.30 -9.14 -8.79
N GLU A 270 2.00 -9.29 -9.06
CA GLU A 270 0.99 -8.26 -8.77
C GLU A 270 1.08 -7.84 -7.29
N ILE A 271 1.15 -6.53 -7.04
CA ILE A 271 1.20 -6.03 -5.67
C ILE A 271 -0.23 -5.96 -5.14
N PRO A 272 -0.56 -6.65 -4.03
CA PRO A 272 -1.87 -6.49 -3.41
C PRO A 272 -2.04 -5.04 -2.94
N ILE A 273 -3.28 -4.55 -2.98
CA ILE A 273 -3.66 -3.24 -2.49
C ILE A 273 -4.96 -3.32 -1.69
N VAL A 274 -5.06 -2.48 -0.66
CA VAL A 274 -6.27 -2.32 0.15
C VAL A 274 -6.51 -0.85 0.46
N LEU A 275 -7.78 -0.44 0.48
CA LEU A 275 -8.21 0.87 0.96
C LEU A 275 -8.72 0.77 2.41
N LEU A 276 -8.06 1.46 3.34
CA LEU A 276 -8.55 1.68 4.70
C LEU A 276 -9.38 2.96 4.74
N VAL A 277 -10.63 2.84 5.20
CA VAL A 277 -11.55 3.97 5.34
C VAL A 277 -11.79 4.26 6.81
N VAL A 278 -11.47 5.48 7.26
CA VAL A 278 -11.57 5.87 8.67
C VAL A 278 -12.31 7.20 8.82
N GLY A 279 -13.51 7.19 9.39
CA GLY A 279 -14.36 8.38 9.47
C GLY A 279 -14.78 8.87 8.07
N GLY A 280 -14.52 10.13 7.74
CA GLY A 280 -14.67 10.66 6.38
C GLY A 280 -15.99 11.38 6.08
N GLY A 281 -16.08 11.91 4.86
CA GLY A 281 -17.23 12.66 4.35
C GLY A 281 -17.56 12.29 2.90
N LEU A 282 -18.20 13.18 2.14
CA LEU A 282 -18.65 12.91 0.76
C LEU A 282 -17.50 12.50 -0.18
N ASN A 283 -16.34 13.17 -0.10
CA ASN A 283 -15.20 12.82 -0.94
C ASN A 283 -14.60 11.46 -0.57
N THR A 284 -14.73 11.01 0.68
CA THR A 284 -14.34 9.66 1.09
C THR A 284 -15.18 8.61 0.36
N LEU A 285 -16.49 8.86 0.16
CA LEU A 285 -17.36 7.97 -0.61
C LEU A 285 -16.93 7.88 -2.07
N LYS A 286 -16.51 9.01 -2.68
CA LYS A 286 -15.97 9.01 -4.04
C LYS A 286 -14.67 8.19 -4.15
N VAL A 287 -13.77 8.29 -3.17
CA VAL A 287 -12.56 7.46 -3.12
C VAL A 287 -12.92 5.98 -3.04
N VAL A 288 -13.91 5.60 -2.22
CA VAL A 288 -14.39 4.20 -2.13
C VAL A 288 -14.95 3.73 -3.46
N GLN A 289 -15.80 4.53 -4.11
CA GLN A 289 -16.36 4.20 -5.43
C GLN A 289 -15.25 3.96 -6.45
N GLU A 290 -14.32 4.91 -6.59
CA GLU A 290 -13.21 4.83 -7.55
C GLU A 290 -12.29 3.63 -7.27
N SER A 291 -12.02 3.35 -5.99
CA SER A 291 -11.21 2.20 -5.59
C SER A 291 -11.89 0.87 -5.93
N CYS A 292 -13.20 0.76 -5.70
CA CYS A 292 -13.97 -0.43 -6.05
C CYS A 292 -14.08 -0.64 -7.57
N LEU A 293 -14.19 0.43 -8.36
CA LEU A 293 -14.15 0.36 -9.83
C LEU A 293 -12.83 -0.26 -10.32
N ASN A 294 -11.72 0.15 -9.70
CA ASN A 294 -10.41 -0.45 -9.92
C ASN A 294 -10.21 -1.72 -9.08
N GLY A 295 -11.24 -2.53 -8.79
CA GLY A 295 -11.11 -3.83 -8.12
C GLY A 295 -10.43 -3.84 -6.73
N THR A 296 -10.28 -2.70 -6.07
CA THR A 296 -9.52 -2.58 -4.82
C THR A 296 -10.43 -2.89 -3.63
N PRO A 297 -10.07 -3.84 -2.75
CA PRO A 297 -10.83 -4.12 -1.54
C PRO A 297 -10.83 -2.91 -0.59
N CYS A 298 -12.02 -2.57 -0.07
CA CYS A 298 -12.27 -1.48 0.85
C CYS A 298 -12.61 -2.01 2.24
N LEU A 299 -11.84 -1.60 3.25
CA LEU A 299 -12.04 -1.95 4.65
C LEU A 299 -12.55 -0.74 5.44
N PHE A 300 -13.82 -0.81 5.86
CA PHE A 300 -14.46 0.21 6.67
C PHE A 300 -14.11 0.02 8.15
N ILE A 301 -13.28 0.92 8.67
CA ILE A 301 -12.89 0.91 10.08
C ILE A 301 -13.93 1.68 10.89
N GLU A 302 -14.66 0.94 11.71
CA GLU A 302 -15.63 1.49 12.65
C GLU A 302 -14.93 1.88 13.94
N ILE A 303 -15.12 3.15 14.33
CA ILE A 303 -14.57 3.72 15.56
C ILE A 303 -15.72 4.12 16.46
N GLU A 304 -15.71 3.61 17.68
CA GLU A 304 -16.70 3.93 18.69
C GLU A 304 -16.72 5.45 18.97
N GLY A 305 -17.89 6.07 18.82
CA GLY A 305 -18.09 7.50 19.02
C GLY A 305 -17.67 8.39 17.83
N SER A 306 -17.25 7.80 16.71
CA SER A 306 -17.07 8.52 15.44
C SER A 306 -18.39 8.63 14.67
N ASP A 307 -18.58 9.77 14.02
CA ASP A 307 -19.75 10.18 13.26
C ASP A 307 -19.50 10.29 11.74
N GLY A 308 -18.36 9.76 11.26
CA GLY A 308 -17.99 9.79 9.85
C GLY A 308 -18.68 8.72 9.00
N VAL A 309 -18.59 8.86 7.66
CA VAL A 309 -19.24 7.96 6.70
C VAL A 309 -18.76 6.50 6.80
N SER A 310 -17.53 6.24 7.26
CA SER A 310 -17.00 4.88 7.50
C SER A 310 -17.89 4.05 8.42
N ASN A 311 -18.35 4.62 9.55
CA ASN A 311 -19.22 3.91 10.48
C ASN A 311 -20.59 3.59 9.85
N ILE A 312 -21.07 4.46 8.96
CA ILE A 312 -22.34 4.27 8.24
C ILE A 312 -22.20 3.16 7.20
N LEU A 313 -21.10 3.16 6.44
CA LEU A 313 -20.75 2.09 5.50
C LEU A 313 -20.60 0.74 6.22
N ALA A 314 -19.87 0.72 7.34
CA ALA A 314 -19.69 -0.49 8.15
C ALA A 314 -21.03 -1.03 8.67
N TYR A 315 -21.93 -0.14 9.12
CA TYR A 315 -23.28 -0.52 9.56
C TYR A 315 -24.10 -1.12 8.41
N ALA A 316 -24.16 -0.45 7.26
CA ALA A 316 -24.89 -0.94 6.09
C ALA A 316 -24.33 -2.29 5.61
N PHE A 317 -22.99 -2.41 5.53
CA PHE A 317 -22.31 -3.63 5.15
C PHE A 317 -22.72 -4.83 6.02
N ARG A 318 -22.72 -4.68 7.36
CA ARG A 318 -23.07 -5.79 8.26
C ARG A 318 -24.50 -6.27 8.10
N ILE A 319 -25.44 -5.35 7.92
CA ILE A 319 -26.85 -5.71 7.72
C ILE A 319 -27.01 -6.47 6.41
N ILE A 320 -26.35 -6.02 5.34
CA ILE A 320 -26.38 -6.68 4.04
C ILE A 320 -25.69 -8.05 4.12
N GLU A 321 -24.51 -8.13 4.74
CA GLU A 321 -23.76 -9.38 4.93
C GLU A 321 -24.58 -10.40 5.72
N GLU A 322 -25.24 -9.99 6.81
CA GLU A 322 -26.11 -10.86 7.60
C GLU A 322 -27.32 -11.37 6.78
N LYS A 323 -27.91 -10.52 5.95
CA LYS A 323 -28.99 -10.93 5.04
C LYS A 323 -28.50 -11.93 4.00
N ILE A 324 -27.36 -11.69 3.37
CA ILE A 324 -26.75 -12.61 2.39
C ILE A 324 -26.49 -13.97 3.04
N LEU A 325 -25.90 -13.99 4.24
CA LEU A 325 -25.60 -15.23 4.97
C LEU A 325 -26.85 -16.01 5.37
N LYS A 326 -27.95 -15.32 5.72
CA LYS A 326 -29.20 -15.97 6.19
C LYS A 326 -30.11 -16.44 5.06
N PHE A 327 -30.17 -15.67 3.97
CA PHE A 327 -31.19 -15.84 2.94
C PHE A 327 -30.62 -16.24 1.58
N GLY A 328 -29.30 -16.30 1.41
CA GLY A 328 -28.66 -16.68 0.15
C GLY A 328 -28.96 -15.72 -1.00
N PHE A 329 -29.06 -14.41 -0.70
CA PHE A 329 -29.34 -13.38 -1.70
C PHE A 329 -28.27 -13.37 -2.79
N ASP A 330 -28.69 -13.41 -4.06
CA ASP A 330 -27.83 -13.10 -5.19
C ASP A 330 -27.54 -11.59 -5.21
N THR A 331 -26.25 -11.26 -5.06
CA THR A 331 -25.78 -9.87 -4.99
C THR A 331 -25.87 -9.11 -6.31
N GLU A 332 -26.10 -9.81 -7.43
CA GLU A 332 -26.03 -9.24 -8.78
C GLU A 332 -27.39 -8.76 -9.32
N SER A 333 -28.51 -9.20 -8.76
CA SER A 333 -29.85 -8.97 -9.33
C SER A 333 -30.78 -8.10 -8.49
N GLU A 334 -30.43 -7.78 -7.25
CA GLU A 334 -31.33 -7.11 -6.31
C GLU A 334 -30.73 -5.85 -5.67
N ASN A 335 -31.59 -4.85 -5.43
CA ASN A 335 -31.21 -3.65 -4.69
C ASN A 335 -30.90 -4.00 -3.23
N LEU A 336 -29.61 -4.06 -2.88
CA LEU A 336 -29.14 -4.45 -1.55
C LEU A 336 -29.57 -3.47 -0.45
N LEU A 337 -29.87 -2.23 -0.81
CA LEU A 337 -30.45 -1.23 0.09
C LEU A 337 -31.97 -1.15 -0.08
N ASP A 338 -32.68 -1.91 0.74
CA ASP A 338 -34.12 -1.76 0.88
C ASP A 338 -34.50 -0.39 1.48
N GLU A 339 -35.76 0.02 1.28
CA GLU A 339 -36.26 1.32 1.74
C GLU A 339 -36.20 1.47 3.27
N THR A 340 -36.22 0.37 4.02
CA THR A 340 -36.00 0.37 5.47
C THR A 340 -34.58 0.75 5.84
N LEU A 341 -33.57 0.10 5.25
CA LEU A 341 -32.17 0.38 5.50
C LEU A 341 -31.79 1.77 5.02
N LYS A 342 -32.33 2.23 3.88
CA LYS A 342 -32.15 3.62 3.44
C LYS A 342 -32.66 4.62 4.47
N ARG A 343 -33.85 4.39 5.04
CA ARG A 343 -34.40 5.25 6.12
C ARG A 343 -33.52 5.23 7.37
N ASP A 344 -32.99 4.09 7.75
CA ASP A 344 -32.08 3.95 8.90
C ASP A 344 -30.75 4.66 8.66
N ILE A 345 -30.18 4.54 7.45
CA ILE A 345 -28.99 5.28 7.04
C ILE A 345 -29.25 6.79 7.07
N ILE A 346 -30.39 7.26 6.55
CA ILE A 346 -30.79 8.67 6.62
C ILE A 346 -30.85 9.15 8.07
N ASN A 347 -31.44 8.35 8.96
CA ASN A 347 -31.53 8.69 10.39
C ASN A 347 -30.15 8.73 11.04
N LYS A 348 -29.27 7.78 10.74
CA LYS A 348 -27.87 7.80 11.20
C LYS A 348 -27.12 9.01 10.66
N CYS A 349 -27.23 9.34 9.37
CA CYS A 349 -26.63 10.54 8.77
C CYS A 349 -27.10 11.83 9.48
N LYS A 350 -28.40 11.96 9.78
CA LYS A 350 -28.96 13.12 10.48
C LYS A 350 -28.39 13.28 11.89
N ASN A 351 -28.16 12.17 12.59
CA ASN A 351 -27.64 12.16 13.96
C ASN A 351 -26.12 12.37 14.02
N SER A 352 -25.38 11.90 13.01
CA SER A 352 -23.92 11.89 12.97
C SER A 352 -23.35 13.12 12.25
N ILE A 353 -23.69 13.31 10.97
CA ILE A 353 -23.12 14.32 10.08
C ILE A 353 -23.79 15.70 10.28
N GLY A 354 -24.81 15.78 11.14
CA GLY A 354 -25.46 17.00 11.61
C GLY A 354 -26.62 17.50 10.73
N LYS A 355 -27.69 17.99 11.38
CA LYS A 355 -28.93 18.49 10.75
C LYS A 355 -28.76 19.66 9.76
N LYS A 356 -27.57 20.28 9.67
CA LYS A 356 -27.29 21.46 8.84
C LYS A 356 -26.75 21.13 7.44
N ASN A 357 -26.42 19.87 7.14
CA ASN A 357 -25.81 19.52 5.86
C ASN A 357 -26.87 19.20 4.79
N LEU A 358 -27.01 20.11 3.82
CA LEU A 358 -27.87 20.01 2.62
C LEU A 358 -27.50 18.84 1.67
N LYS A 359 -26.61 17.93 2.08
CA LYS A 359 -26.01 16.87 1.24
C LYS A 359 -26.30 15.45 1.70
N ILE A 360 -27.25 15.24 2.63
CA ILE A 360 -27.59 13.89 3.11
C ILE A 360 -28.09 13.01 1.95
N ASN A 361 -28.89 13.56 1.04
CA ASN A 361 -29.36 12.82 -0.13
C ASN A 361 -28.18 12.40 -1.02
N GLU A 362 -27.24 13.30 -1.30
CA GLU A 362 -26.01 12.98 -2.06
C GLU A 362 -25.21 11.85 -1.39
N ILE A 363 -25.09 11.86 -0.06
CA ILE A 363 -24.41 10.81 0.71
C ILE A 363 -25.14 9.47 0.58
N VAL A 364 -26.46 9.46 0.74
CA VAL A 364 -27.27 8.23 0.66
C VAL A 364 -27.23 7.66 -0.75
N GLU A 365 -27.36 8.50 -1.78
CA GLU A 365 -27.20 8.10 -3.17
C GLU A 365 -25.81 7.51 -3.44
N ALA A 366 -24.75 8.15 -2.94
CA ALA A 366 -23.40 7.62 -3.09
C ALA A 366 -23.21 6.26 -2.40
N ILE A 367 -23.78 6.08 -1.19
CA ILE A 367 -23.77 4.79 -0.49
C ILE A 367 -24.57 3.74 -1.28
N SER A 368 -25.75 4.10 -1.80
CA SER A 368 -26.54 3.19 -2.63
C SER A 368 -25.77 2.75 -3.87
N LYS A 369 -25.05 3.65 -4.54
CA LYS A 369 -24.20 3.30 -5.68
C LYS A 369 -23.08 2.34 -5.29
N ILE A 370 -22.40 2.59 -4.17
CA ILE A 370 -21.33 1.70 -3.68
C ILE A 370 -21.87 0.27 -3.51
N PHE A 371 -22.97 0.07 -2.80
CA PHE A 371 -23.45 -1.29 -2.56
C PHE A 371 -24.10 -1.95 -3.77
N ASN A 372 -24.75 -1.19 -4.66
CA ASN A 372 -25.48 -1.76 -5.80
C ASN A 372 -24.64 -1.92 -7.07
N GLU A 373 -23.61 -1.10 -7.28
CA GLU A 373 -22.81 -1.07 -8.51
C GLU A 373 -21.41 -1.70 -8.34
N THR A 374 -21.03 -2.09 -7.12
CA THR A 374 -19.72 -2.70 -6.84
C THR A 374 -19.83 -4.15 -6.37
N ASN A 375 -18.79 -4.94 -6.64
CA ASN A 375 -18.70 -6.31 -6.13
C ASN A 375 -18.65 -6.30 -4.59
N PHE A 376 -19.67 -6.89 -3.94
CA PHE A 376 -19.78 -6.95 -2.49
C PHE A 376 -18.58 -7.62 -1.80
N ASN A 377 -17.85 -8.49 -2.50
CA ASN A 377 -16.65 -9.14 -1.97
C ASN A 377 -15.45 -8.19 -1.80
N LEU A 378 -15.47 -7.03 -2.46
CA LEU A 378 -14.51 -5.95 -2.24
C LEU A 378 -14.80 -5.20 -0.94
N LEU A 379 -16.04 -5.26 -0.44
CA LEU A 379 -16.46 -4.52 0.74
C LEU A 379 -16.23 -5.35 2.01
N ASN A 380 -15.69 -4.70 3.04
CA ASN A 380 -15.36 -5.31 4.33
C ASN A 380 -15.57 -4.28 5.45
N ALA A 381 -15.90 -4.75 6.66
CA ALA A 381 -16.03 -3.88 7.83
C ALA A 381 -15.31 -4.46 9.05
N PHE A 382 -14.66 -3.60 9.83
CA PHE A 382 -13.94 -3.99 11.04
C PHE A 382 -14.19 -2.99 12.17
N ALA A 383 -14.56 -3.49 13.35
CA ALA A 383 -14.73 -2.67 14.55
C ALA A 383 -13.53 -2.77 15.46
N ILE A 384 -12.97 -1.61 15.82
CA ILE A 384 -11.97 -1.51 16.87
C ILE A 384 -12.71 -1.48 18.23
N ASN A 385 -12.80 -2.65 18.88
CA ASN A 385 -13.48 -2.80 20.17
C ASN A 385 -12.47 -2.99 21.31
N SER A 386 -12.65 -2.27 22.42
CA SER A 386 -11.76 -2.34 23.61
C SER A 386 -11.77 -3.70 24.32
N ASN A 387 -12.76 -4.55 24.09
CA ASN A 387 -13.02 -5.74 24.90
C ASN A 387 -12.70 -7.07 24.20
N LYS A 388 -12.25 -7.05 22.94
CA LYS A 388 -11.87 -8.26 22.19
C LYS A 388 -10.36 -8.26 21.99
N GLN A 389 -9.65 -9.06 22.80
CA GLN A 389 -8.17 -9.15 22.78
C GLN A 389 -7.59 -9.70 21.47
N ASN A 390 -8.40 -10.26 20.57
CA ASN A 390 -7.94 -10.94 19.35
C ASN A 390 -8.20 -10.16 18.05
N ASN A 391 -8.82 -8.98 18.07
CA ASN A 391 -9.14 -8.27 16.83
C ASN A 391 -7.95 -7.39 16.40
N LYS A 392 -7.06 -7.93 15.59
CA LYS A 392 -5.96 -7.16 15.01
C LYS A 392 -6.32 -6.64 13.62
N ILE A 393 -5.87 -5.42 13.30
CA ILE A 393 -6.20 -4.73 12.04
C ILE A 393 -5.49 -5.40 10.84
N ASP A 394 -4.31 -5.97 11.07
CA ASP A 394 -3.57 -6.77 10.10
C ASP A 394 -4.40 -7.97 9.60
N GLU A 395 -5.00 -8.74 10.50
CA GLU A 395 -5.88 -9.86 10.14
C GLU A 395 -7.07 -9.41 9.28
N ALA A 396 -7.65 -8.24 9.59
CA ALA A 396 -8.76 -7.68 8.83
C ALA A 396 -8.36 -7.20 7.42
N ILE A 397 -7.16 -6.61 7.29
CA ILE A 397 -6.60 -6.23 5.99
C ILE A 397 -6.36 -7.50 5.14
N LEU A 398 -5.71 -8.52 5.72
CA LEU A 398 -5.46 -9.77 5.01
C LEU A 398 -6.77 -10.43 4.60
N GLN A 399 -7.76 -10.49 5.49
CA GLN A 399 -9.08 -11.01 5.17
C GLN A 399 -9.71 -10.27 3.97
N ALA A 400 -9.65 -8.94 3.94
CA ALA A 400 -10.22 -8.15 2.85
C ALA A 400 -9.55 -8.46 1.50
N ILE A 401 -8.23 -8.60 1.48
CA ILE A 401 -7.45 -8.96 0.27
C ILE A 401 -7.82 -10.37 -0.20
N LEU A 402 -7.82 -11.35 0.71
CA LEU A 402 -8.13 -12.74 0.38
C LEU A 402 -9.57 -12.91 -0.13
N LYS A 403 -10.54 -12.21 0.49
CA LYS A 403 -11.95 -12.23 0.06
C LYS A 403 -12.10 -11.68 -1.37
N ALA A 404 -11.47 -10.56 -1.67
CA ALA A 404 -11.49 -9.96 -3.00
C ALA A 404 -10.88 -10.88 -4.07
N GLN A 405 -9.66 -11.36 -3.82
CA GLN A 405 -8.96 -12.30 -4.71
C GLN A 405 -9.76 -13.59 -4.95
N ASN A 406 -10.40 -14.12 -3.90
CA ASN A 406 -11.22 -15.32 -4.02
C ASN A 406 -12.55 -15.10 -4.78
N SER A 407 -12.99 -13.86 -4.94
CA SER A 407 -14.18 -13.55 -5.74
C SER A 407 -13.86 -13.36 -7.21
N ASN A 408 -12.64 -12.94 -7.54
CA ASN A 408 -12.15 -12.77 -8.91
C ASN A 408 -11.73 -14.10 -9.58
N LYS A 409 -12.21 -15.24 -9.08
CA LYS A 409 -11.90 -16.59 -9.58
C LYS A 409 -12.57 -16.87 -10.95
N LYS A 410 -12.23 -16.10 -11.97
CA LYS A 410 -12.34 -16.52 -13.37
C LYS A 410 -11.00 -17.13 -13.75
N PHE A 411 -10.77 -18.38 -13.33
CA PHE A 411 -9.53 -19.07 -13.69
C PHE A 411 -9.71 -19.67 -15.08
N ASP A 412 -9.05 -19.09 -16.07
CA ASP A 412 -9.01 -19.64 -17.42
C ASP A 412 -7.93 -20.76 -17.53
N SER A 413 -7.01 -20.86 -16.55
CA SER A 413 -5.96 -21.89 -16.50
C SER A 413 -5.66 -22.45 -15.10
N LEU A 414 -5.15 -23.69 -15.04
CA LEU A 414 -4.74 -24.40 -13.81
C LEU A 414 -3.49 -23.77 -13.14
N ASP A 415 -2.68 -23.02 -13.87
CA ASP A 415 -1.43 -22.45 -13.39
C ASP A 415 -1.65 -21.10 -12.69
N GLU A 416 -2.61 -20.29 -13.13
CA GLU A 416 -3.04 -19.06 -12.42
C GLU A 416 -3.56 -19.36 -11.00
N GLY A 417 -4.35 -20.43 -10.84
CA GLY A 417 -4.89 -20.83 -9.54
C GLY A 417 -3.81 -21.25 -8.54
N LYS A 418 -2.71 -21.85 -9.02
CA LYS A 418 -1.54 -22.19 -8.18
C LYS A 418 -0.79 -20.94 -7.75
N ASN A 419 -0.58 -20.00 -8.66
CA ASN A 419 0.15 -18.76 -8.40
C ASN A 419 -0.59 -17.89 -7.38
N LEU A 420 -1.92 -17.81 -7.47
CA LEU A 420 -2.74 -17.09 -6.50
C LEU A 420 -2.61 -17.71 -5.11
N LEU A 421 -2.74 -19.03 -4.99
CA LEU A 421 -2.61 -19.73 -3.70
C LEU A 421 -1.26 -19.47 -3.05
N GLU A 422 -0.17 -19.51 -3.83
CA GLU A 422 1.17 -19.25 -3.33
C GLU A 422 1.31 -17.79 -2.84
N SER A 423 0.78 -16.82 -3.57
CA SER A 423 0.74 -15.41 -3.18
C SER A 423 -0.05 -15.19 -1.88
N GLN A 424 -1.22 -15.81 -1.77
CA GLN A 424 -2.07 -15.75 -0.58
C GLN A 424 -1.37 -16.32 0.67
N LEU A 425 -0.70 -17.47 0.52
CA LEU A 425 0.06 -18.09 1.62
C LEU A 425 1.29 -17.28 2.00
N LYS A 426 2.02 -16.72 1.01
CA LYS A 426 3.15 -15.81 1.23
C LYS A 426 2.74 -14.60 2.07
N LEU A 427 1.61 -13.97 1.73
CA LEU A 427 1.07 -12.85 2.49
C LEU A 427 0.72 -13.26 3.92
N ALA A 428 -0.03 -14.35 4.08
CA ALA A 428 -0.46 -14.81 5.40
C ALA A 428 0.71 -15.20 6.33
N LEU A 429 1.76 -15.82 5.78
CA LEU A 429 2.98 -16.19 6.51
C LEU A 429 3.78 -14.97 6.99
N ASN A 430 3.94 -13.97 6.11
CA ASN A 430 4.61 -12.72 6.47
C ASN A 430 3.91 -12.03 7.65
N TRP A 431 2.58 -12.12 7.72
CA TRP A 431 1.74 -11.45 8.72
C TRP A 431 1.49 -12.30 9.97
N ASN A 432 1.92 -13.57 9.93
CA ASN A 432 1.62 -14.56 10.96
C ASN A 432 0.11 -14.68 11.30
N CYS A 433 -0.77 -14.53 10.31
CA CYS A 433 -2.21 -14.57 10.48
C CYS A 433 -2.75 -15.99 10.21
N ILE A 434 -2.45 -16.92 11.10
CA ILE A 434 -2.75 -18.34 10.87
C ILE A 434 -4.26 -18.66 10.82
N GLU A 435 -5.07 -18.01 11.65
CA GLU A 435 -6.51 -18.23 11.69
C GLU A 435 -7.16 -17.80 10.38
N THR A 436 -6.80 -16.61 9.88
CA THR A 436 -7.24 -16.10 8.58
C THR A 436 -6.80 -17.01 7.44
N ALA A 437 -5.54 -17.45 7.45
CA ALA A 437 -5.03 -18.38 6.44
C ALA A 437 -5.80 -19.70 6.44
N THR A 438 -6.09 -20.24 7.62
CA THR A 438 -6.81 -21.51 7.76
C THR A 438 -8.21 -21.38 7.18
N LYS A 439 -8.95 -20.35 7.57
CA LYS A 439 -10.35 -20.14 7.15
C LYS A 439 -10.50 -19.79 5.67
N TYR A 440 -9.67 -18.89 5.14
CA TYR A 440 -9.88 -18.33 3.79
C TYR A 440 -9.05 -19.00 2.70
N ILE A 441 -7.97 -19.69 3.08
CA ILE A 441 -7.08 -20.38 2.13
C ILE A 441 -7.26 -21.89 2.30
N LEU A 442 -6.90 -22.43 3.47
CA LEU A 442 -6.77 -23.88 3.64
C LEU A 442 -8.11 -24.63 3.65
N GLU A 443 -9.15 -24.07 4.26
CA GLU A 443 -10.50 -24.68 4.33
C GLU A 443 -11.27 -24.57 2.99
N SER A 444 -10.72 -23.88 1.99
CA SER A 444 -11.24 -23.94 0.63
C SER A 444 -10.84 -25.30 0.02
N ASN A 445 -11.81 -26.21 -0.10
CA ASN A 445 -11.69 -27.68 -0.29
C ASN A 445 -10.93 -28.22 -1.54
N LEU A 446 -9.97 -27.50 -2.12
CA LEU A 446 -9.33 -27.86 -3.41
C LEU A 446 -7.79 -27.78 -3.44
N ILE A 447 -7.11 -27.66 -2.29
CA ILE A 447 -5.64 -27.54 -2.28
C ILE A 447 -4.97 -28.92 -2.37
N ASP A 448 -4.10 -29.08 -3.36
CA ASP A 448 -3.18 -30.22 -3.40
C ASP A 448 -2.01 -29.98 -2.42
N VAL A 449 -1.68 -30.99 -1.63
CA VAL A 449 -0.61 -30.93 -0.62
C VAL A 449 0.73 -30.55 -1.25
N SER A 450 0.96 -30.87 -2.53
CA SER A 450 2.17 -30.49 -3.26
C SER A 450 2.35 -28.96 -3.38
N GLN A 451 1.24 -28.20 -3.39
CA GLN A 451 1.24 -26.73 -3.49
C GLN A 451 1.68 -26.06 -2.18
N LEU A 452 1.69 -26.79 -1.06
CA LEU A 452 2.11 -26.26 0.25
C LEU A 452 3.63 -26.28 0.45
N ASN A 453 4.41 -26.85 -0.47
CA ASN A 453 5.85 -27.06 -0.27
C ASN A 453 6.65 -25.76 -0.08
N GLU A 454 6.41 -24.74 -0.92
CA GLU A 454 7.09 -23.44 -0.77
C GLU A 454 6.59 -22.68 0.47
N ALA A 455 5.29 -22.76 0.79
CA ALA A 455 4.73 -22.19 2.00
C ALA A 455 5.33 -22.84 3.27
N MET A 456 5.51 -24.16 3.28
CA MET A 456 6.19 -24.88 4.35
C MET A 456 7.65 -24.43 4.49
N TYR A 457 8.36 -24.26 3.38
CA TYR A 457 9.74 -23.76 3.39
C TYR A 457 9.83 -22.38 4.03
N MET A 458 8.93 -21.46 3.63
CA MET A 458 8.85 -20.13 4.21
C MET A 458 8.49 -20.15 5.69
N ALA A 459 7.52 -20.97 6.10
CA ALA A 459 7.13 -21.10 7.50
C ALA A 459 8.31 -21.54 8.39
N ILE A 460 9.14 -22.48 7.90
CA ILE A 460 10.35 -22.92 8.61
C ILE A 460 11.38 -21.77 8.66
N ASN A 461 11.63 -21.11 7.53
CA ASN A 461 12.66 -20.06 7.44
C ASN A 461 12.32 -18.81 8.28
N GLN A 462 11.02 -18.50 8.41
CA GLN A 462 10.51 -17.36 9.17
C GLN A 462 10.17 -17.70 10.64
N ASP A 463 10.50 -18.90 11.12
CA ASP A 463 10.20 -19.37 12.47
C ASP A 463 8.70 -19.27 12.83
N ARG A 464 7.85 -19.86 11.99
CA ARG A 464 6.38 -19.89 12.14
C ARG A 464 5.89 -21.30 12.49
N PRO A 465 6.10 -21.78 13.73
CA PRO A 465 5.82 -23.17 14.11
C PRO A 465 4.33 -23.54 14.01
N GLU A 466 3.43 -22.58 14.26
CA GLU A 466 1.99 -22.81 14.16
C GLU A 466 1.56 -23.15 12.73
N PHE A 467 2.13 -22.46 11.73
CA PHE A 467 1.88 -22.74 10.31
C PHE A 467 2.44 -24.11 9.92
N VAL A 468 3.66 -24.44 10.36
CA VAL A 468 4.25 -25.78 10.17
C VAL A 468 3.32 -26.84 10.73
N GLN A 469 2.84 -26.66 11.97
CA GLN A 469 1.89 -27.56 12.59
C GLN A 469 0.62 -27.70 11.74
N LYS A 470 0.01 -26.61 11.27
CA LYS A 470 -1.18 -26.67 10.42
C LYS A 470 -0.96 -27.40 9.09
N PHE A 471 0.15 -27.16 8.41
CA PHE A 471 0.46 -27.87 7.16
C PHE A 471 0.64 -29.37 7.36
N LEU A 472 1.23 -29.79 8.49
CA LEU A 472 1.31 -31.21 8.86
C LEU A 472 -0.08 -31.81 9.12
N HIS A 473 -0.96 -31.10 9.82
CA HIS A 473 -2.36 -31.55 10.03
C HIS A 473 -3.14 -31.65 8.72
N TYR A 474 -2.86 -30.78 7.75
CA TYR A 474 -3.45 -30.82 6.41
C TYR A 474 -2.96 -32.00 5.55
N GLY A 475 -1.96 -32.77 6.01
CA GLY A 475 -1.51 -33.98 5.35
C GLY A 475 -0.15 -33.88 4.66
N LEU A 476 0.60 -32.78 4.84
CA LEU A 476 1.97 -32.69 4.38
C LEU A 476 2.85 -33.67 5.14
N LYS A 477 3.37 -34.67 4.43
CA LYS A 477 4.22 -35.72 5.03
C LYS A 477 5.70 -35.30 4.95
N LEU A 478 6.33 -35.12 6.11
CA LEU A 478 7.74 -34.69 6.20
C LEU A 478 8.70 -35.60 5.43
N ASN A 479 8.45 -36.91 5.42
CA ASN A 479 9.30 -37.88 4.70
C ASN A 479 9.25 -37.72 3.17
N LYS A 480 8.16 -37.16 2.62
CA LYS A 480 8.04 -36.83 1.19
C LYS A 480 8.54 -35.42 0.90
N TYR A 481 8.31 -34.50 1.84
CA TYR A 481 8.69 -33.09 1.70
C TYR A 481 10.20 -32.87 1.81
N LEU A 482 10.86 -33.47 2.80
CA LEU A 482 12.25 -33.16 3.14
C LEU A 482 13.24 -33.88 2.20
N THR A 483 13.34 -33.38 0.97
CA THR A 483 14.34 -33.83 -0.02
C THR A 483 15.72 -33.24 0.28
N TYR A 484 16.77 -33.81 -0.31
CA TYR A 484 18.12 -33.24 -0.25
C TYR A 484 18.17 -31.79 -0.74
N ARG A 485 17.39 -31.45 -1.76
CA ARG A 485 17.30 -30.07 -2.28
C ARG A 485 16.75 -29.12 -1.22
N ILE A 486 15.62 -29.45 -0.61
CA ILE A 486 14.98 -28.60 0.41
C ILE A 486 15.86 -28.47 1.65
N LEU A 487 16.44 -29.59 2.12
CA LEU A 487 17.33 -29.58 3.28
C LEU A 487 18.58 -28.72 3.03
N LEU A 488 19.16 -28.78 1.84
CA LEU A 488 20.28 -27.93 1.46
C LEU A 488 19.88 -26.46 1.38
N LYS A 489 18.69 -26.15 0.83
CA LYS A 489 18.12 -24.80 0.78
C LYS A 489 17.96 -24.23 2.20
N LEU A 490 17.46 -25.02 3.15
CA LEU A 490 17.33 -24.63 4.56
C LEU A 490 18.68 -24.33 5.22
N TYR A 491 19.71 -25.16 4.98
CA TYR A 491 21.05 -24.90 5.52
C TYR A 491 21.69 -23.64 4.92
N ASN A 492 21.38 -23.29 3.67
CA ASN A 492 21.92 -22.09 3.02
C ASN A 492 21.23 -20.80 3.48
N ASP A 493 19.99 -20.90 3.96
CA ASP A 493 19.20 -19.77 4.44
C ASP A 493 19.34 -19.53 5.96
N ILE A 494 20.26 -20.23 6.64
CA ILE A 494 20.52 -20.02 8.06
C ILE A 494 20.84 -18.54 8.34
N LEU A 495 20.24 -18.04 9.43
CA LEU A 495 20.52 -16.72 9.99
C LEU A 495 22.04 -16.48 10.14
N LYS A 496 22.55 -15.48 9.42
CA LYS A 496 23.99 -15.16 9.32
C LYS A 496 24.63 -14.75 10.65
N ASN A 497 23.83 -14.37 11.64
CA ASN A 497 24.26 -14.05 13.01
C ASN A 497 24.25 -15.26 13.96
N SER A 498 23.80 -16.43 13.53
CA SER A 498 23.75 -17.62 14.38
C SER A 498 25.14 -18.18 14.70
N THR A 499 25.27 -18.80 15.87
CA THR A 499 26.49 -19.52 16.29
C THR A 499 26.83 -20.64 15.32
N PHE A 500 25.82 -21.38 14.87
CA PHE A 500 26.00 -22.48 13.91
C PHE A 500 26.50 -22.00 12.55
N TYR A 501 25.98 -20.88 12.02
CA TYR A 501 26.51 -20.26 10.80
C TYR A 501 27.98 -19.89 10.96
N ASN A 502 28.35 -19.26 12.08
CA ASN A 502 29.75 -18.91 12.35
C ASN A 502 30.67 -20.14 12.39
N LEU A 503 30.20 -21.26 12.97
CA LEU A 503 30.94 -22.52 12.96
C LEU A 503 31.09 -23.10 11.54
N LEU A 504 30.03 -23.05 10.73
CA LEU A 504 30.06 -23.50 9.33
C LEU A 504 31.09 -22.71 8.50
N ILE A 505 31.07 -21.38 8.61
CA ILE A 505 32.02 -20.52 7.89
C ILE A 505 33.45 -20.74 8.41
N ARG A 506 33.63 -20.88 9.74
CA ARG A 506 34.93 -21.17 10.35
C ARG A 506 35.50 -22.50 9.87
N ASN A 507 34.73 -23.57 9.86
CA ASN A 507 35.20 -24.87 9.39
C ASN A 507 35.48 -24.88 7.89
N LYS A 508 34.69 -24.16 7.10
CA LYS A 508 34.87 -24.10 5.65
C LYS A 508 36.10 -23.30 5.21
N TYR A 509 36.41 -22.18 5.89
CA TYR A 509 37.48 -21.27 5.47
C TYR A 509 38.70 -21.22 6.41
N GLY A 510 38.62 -21.85 7.59
CA GLY A 510 39.71 -21.97 8.55
C GLY A 510 40.43 -20.64 8.81
N LYS A 511 41.75 -20.61 8.56
CA LYS A 511 42.62 -19.42 8.74
C LYS A 511 42.29 -18.24 7.81
N TYR A 512 41.51 -18.43 6.74
CA TYR A 512 41.12 -17.37 5.79
C TYR A 512 39.83 -16.65 6.18
N PHE A 513 39.21 -17.00 7.31
CA PHE A 513 38.00 -16.36 7.85
C PHE A 513 38.12 -14.83 7.97
N SER A 514 39.27 -14.35 8.45
CA SER A 514 39.56 -12.90 8.61
C SER A 514 39.65 -12.14 7.29
N ILE A 515 40.06 -12.81 6.21
CA ILE A 515 40.15 -12.26 4.85
C ILE A 515 38.77 -12.26 4.18
N PHE A 516 37.94 -13.28 4.47
CA PHE A 516 36.58 -13.39 3.94
C PHE A 516 35.65 -12.31 4.50
N ASN A 517 35.71 -12.02 5.81
CA ASN A 517 34.92 -10.95 6.44
C ASN A 517 35.16 -9.54 5.84
N ARG A 518 36.31 -9.31 5.21
CA ARG A 518 36.64 -8.03 4.54
C ARG A 518 36.04 -7.87 3.14
N LYS A 519 35.73 -8.97 2.44
CA LYS A 519 35.15 -8.94 1.08
C LYS A 519 33.67 -9.30 1.16
N LYS A 520 32.81 -8.29 1.36
CA LYS A 520 31.34 -8.37 1.50
C LYS A 520 30.57 -8.95 0.28
N SER A 521 31.20 -9.62 -0.68
CA SER A 521 30.69 -9.74 -2.05
C SER A 521 30.77 -11.12 -2.71
N ARG A 522 30.83 -12.23 -1.95
CA ARG A 522 30.63 -13.58 -2.52
C ARG A 522 29.56 -14.34 -1.74
N GLU A 523 28.50 -14.78 -2.42
CA GLU A 523 27.52 -15.70 -1.85
C GLU A 523 28.20 -17.00 -1.41
N ILE A 524 27.99 -17.38 -0.15
CA ILE A 524 28.60 -18.57 0.44
C ILE A 524 27.59 -19.70 0.39
N TYR A 525 27.90 -20.75 -0.37
CA TYR A 525 27.04 -21.93 -0.45
C TYR A 525 27.51 -23.05 0.48
N ILE A 526 26.73 -23.37 1.51
CA ILE A 526 26.96 -24.45 2.46
C ILE A 526 26.59 -25.79 1.82
N ARG A 527 27.43 -26.82 2.00
CA ARG A 527 27.20 -28.20 1.54
C ARG A 527 26.98 -29.14 2.72
N PHE A 528 26.38 -30.31 2.48
CA PHE A 528 26.19 -31.34 3.51
C PHE A 528 27.48 -31.78 4.21
N LYS A 529 28.59 -31.88 3.47
CA LYS A 529 29.90 -32.15 4.06
C LYS A 529 30.32 -31.10 5.09
N ASP A 530 30.07 -29.83 4.79
CA ASP A 530 30.43 -28.71 5.67
C ASP A 530 29.61 -28.79 6.97
N VAL A 531 28.31 -29.10 6.86
CA VAL A 531 27.41 -29.38 8.01
C VAL A 531 27.88 -30.60 8.80
N GLY A 532 28.23 -31.68 8.10
CA GLY A 532 28.65 -32.93 8.72
C GLY A 532 29.92 -32.80 9.57
N LEU A 533 30.87 -31.99 9.11
CA LEU A 533 32.11 -31.69 9.85
C LEU A 533 31.83 -30.89 11.13
N VAL A 534 30.96 -29.87 11.07
CA VAL A 534 30.57 -29.10 12.27
C VAL A 534 29.86 -29.99 13.28
N LEU A 535 28.91 -30.82 12.84
CA LEU A 535 28.21 -31.75 13.74
C LEU A 535 29.18 -32.73 14.40
N LYS A 536 30.16 -33.25 13.63
CA LYS A 536 31.19 -34.16 14.16
C LYS A 536 32.05 -33.49 15.24
N GLU A 537 32.40 -32.22 15.05
CA GLU A 537 33.09 -31.39 16.06
C GLU A 537 32.23 -31.17 17.30
N LEU A 538 30.92 -30.92 17.15
CA LEU A 538 30.02 -30.69 18.28
C LEU A 538 29.69 -31.97 19.09
N THR A 539 29.75 -33.14 18.45
CA THR A 539 29.41 -34.43 19.07
C THR A 539 30.64 -35.26 19.49
N ASP A 540 31.84 -34.68 19.49
CA ASP A 540 33.11 -35.33 19.89
C ASP A 540 33.34 -36.72 19.28
N ASN A 541 33.05 -36.89 17.98
CA ASN A 541 33.20 -38.14 17.23
C ASN A 541 32.35 -39.35 17.72
N PHE A 542 31.47 -39.18 18.71
CA PHE A 542 30.58 -40.27 19.17
C PHE A 542 29.43 -40.57 18.19
N TYR A 543 29.19 -39.68 17.23
CA TYR A 543 28.12 -39.80 16.25
C TYR A 543 28.63 -40.16 14.86
N ASN A 544 28.13 -41.28 14.32
CA ASN A 544 28.35 -41.65 12.91
C ASN A 544 27.49 -40.78 12.01
N ASN A 545 28.09 -39.72 11.48
CA ASN A 545 27.38 -38.70 10.75
C ASN A 545 26.94 -39.16 9.35
N GLU A 546 25.63 -39.34 9.17
CA GLU A 546 24.99 -39.67 7.89
C GLU A 546 25.32 -38.64 6.79
N TYR A 547 25.45 -37.34 7.11
CA TYR A 547 25.80 -36.29 6.15
C TYR A 547 27.18 -36.45 5.50
N LEU A 548 28.11 -37.15 6.17
CA LEU A 548 29.44 -37.45 5.63
C LEU A 548 29.44 -38.68 4.72
N LYS A 549 28.39 -39.51 4.78
CA LYS A 549 28.21 -40.70 3.94
C LYS A 549 27.50 -40.38 2.63
N ILE A 550 26.74 -39.28 2.57
CA ILE A 550 26.05 -38.87 1.35
C ILE A 550 27.10 -38.66 0.25
N PRO A 551 27.08 -39.44 -0.85
CA PRO A 551 28.12 -39.44 -1.87
C PRO A 551 28.02 -38.20 -2.78
N TYR A 552 28.25 -37.02 -2.23
CA TYR A 552 28.44 -35.77 -2.98
C TYR A 552 29.92 -35.38 -3.01
N ASN A 553 30.75 -36.30 -3.49
CA ASN A 553 32.12 -35.98 -3.83
C ASN A 553 32.10 -35.19 -5.14
N CYS A 554 32.21 -33.86 -5.03
CA CYS A 554 32.38 -32.88 -6.12
C CYS A 554 31.12 -32.19 -6.67
N LEU A 555 30.22 -31.67 -5.82
CA LEU A 555 29.43 -30.51 -6.27
C LEU A 555 30.32 -29.26 -6.24
N SER A 556 30.69 -28.79 -7.42
CA SER A 556 31.20 -27.43 -7.62
C SER A 556 30.16 -26.41 -7.18
N THR A 557 30.59 -25.17 -6.90
CA THR A 557 29.66 -24.07 -6.58
C THR A 557 28.57 -23.90 -7.65
N LYS A 558 28.89 -24.21 -8.91
CA LYS A 558 27.92 -24.20 -10.03
C LYS A 558 26.85 -25.28 -9.92
N GLU A 559 27.18 -26.48 -9.45
CA GLU A 559 26.21 -27.56 -9.32
C GLU A 559 25.36 -27.42 -8.06
N THR A 560 25.93 -26.88 -6.99
CA THR A 560 25.16 -26.42 -5.83
C THR A 560 24.13 -25.35 -6.24
N ASN A 561 24.53 -24.40 -7.09
CA ASN A 561 23.61 -23.41 -7.66
C ASN A 561 22.54 -24.04 -8.56
N ARG A 562 22.90 -25.01 -9.41
CA ARG A 562 21.91 -25.73 -10.23
C ARG A 562 20.85 -26.44 -9.38
N ILE A 563 21.26 -27.05 -8.26
CA ILE A 563 20.34 -27.73 -7.35
C ILE A 563 19.44 -26.72 -6.61
N LEU A 564 19.98 -25.55 -6.24
CA LEU A 564 19.23 -24.51 -5.52
C LEU A 564 18.24 -23.73 -6.41
N TYR A 565 18.59 -23.46 -7.67
CA TYR A 565 17.87 -22.52 -8.56
C TYR A 565 17.20 -23.15 -9.78
N GLN A 566 17.00 -24.48 -9.82
CA GLN A 566 16.31 -25.11 -10.95
C GLN A 566 14.85 -24.63 -11.06
N THR A 567 14.65 -23.64 -11.93
CA THR A 567 13.51 -23.33 -12.81
C THR A 567 14.09 -22.61 -14.03
N ASP A 568 14.08 -23.27 -15.19
CA ASP A 568 14.41 -22.64 -16.47
C ASP A 568 13.08 -22.27 -17.18
N GLU A 569 13.07 -21.14 -17.89
CA GLU A 569 11.95 -20.39 -18.51
C GLU A 569 11.00 -21.15 -19.47
N TYR A 570 10.98 -22.48 -19.52
CA TYR A 570 10.24 -23.22 -20.55
C TYR A 570 9.49 -24.47 -20.06
N GLY A 571 9.21 -24.62 -18.76
CA GLY A 571 8.17 -25.55 -18.29
C GLY A 571 8.32 -27.03 -18.69
N GLN A 572 9.52 -27.50 -19.07
CA GLN A 572 9.75 -28.92 -19.33
C GLN A 572 10.23 -29.64 -18.07
N LYS A 573 9.44 -30.62 -17.64
CA LYS A 573 9.82 -31.64 -16.64
C LYS A 573 11.13 -32.31 -17.09
N LYS A 574 12.21 -32.13 -16.33
CA LYS A 574 13.37 -33.04 -16.35
C LYS A 574 13.27 -33.99 -15.17
N GLU A 575 12.69 -35.16 -15.43
CA GLU A 575 12.56 -36.31 -14.53
C GLU A 575 13.89 -36.99 -14.12
N ASP A 576 15.06 -36.41 -14.42
CA ASP A 576 16.31 -37.18 -14.39
C ASP A 576 17.28 -36.89 -13.23
N ILE A 577 17.01 -35.90 -12.36
CA ILE A 577 17.91 -35.66 -11.21
C ILE A 577 17.54 -36.52 -10.00
N GLU A 578 16.25 -36.77 -9.74
CA GLU A 578 15.84 -37.65 -8.64
C GLU A 578 16.23 -39.11 -8.87
N LYS A 579 16.24 -39.59 -10.12
CA LYS A 579 16.72 -40.94 -10.46
C LYS A 579 18.21 -41.14 -10.25
N THR A 580 19.02 -40.07 -10.34
CA THR A 580 20.46 -40.14 -10.05
C THR A 580 20.73 -40.28 -8.53
N LEU A 581 19.75 -39.93 -7.69
CA LEU A 581 19.84 -40.02 -6.22
C LEU A 581 19.15 -41.27 -5.63
N LEU A 582 18.39 -42.01 -6.42
CA LEU A 582 17.73 -43.25 -6.00
C LEU A 582 18.61 -44.51 -6.17
N PHE A 583 19.82 -44.37 -6.72
CA PHE A 583 20.70 -45.51 -7.03
C PHE A 583 22.01 -45.59 -6.23
N PHE A 584 22.18 -44.82 -5.16
CA PHE A 584 23.37 -44.92 -4.29
C PHE A 584 23.05 -44.78 -2.80
#